data_AF-A0A850GD88-F1
#
_entry.id   AF-A0A850GD88-F1
#
_cell.length_a   1.000
_cell.length_b   1.000
_cell.length_c   1.000
_cell.angle_alpha   90.00
_cell.angle_beta   90.00
_cell.angle_gamma   90.00
#
_symmetry.space_group_name_H-M   'P 1'
#
loop_
_entity.id
_entity.type
_entity.pdbx_description
1 polymer ?
#
loop_
_entity_poly.entity_id
_entity_poly.type
_entity_poly.pdbx_seq_one_letter_code
_entity_poly.pdbx_strand_id
1 'polypeptide(L)'
;MHTWSLPEQVCLPRGLAAVRGSVFILYHPQQPSVERAQRECHAFRQLHGHFDSVSVLIWSGRPFPPPCAEVRSLYAEAFRSGPSVEAVAWVVDTVLGVGRSIVASISAQMFPLGAETRIFHEPFEAAGWLSARAGEGSGDVDAILDGLDALDRATPELA
;
A
#
# COMPACT_ATOMS: atom_id res chain seq x y z
N MET A 1 22.88 -15.58 16.02
CA MET A 1 22.18 -14.29 16.07
C MET A 1 22.69 -13.47 14.88
N HIS A 2 21.97 -13.51 13.76
CA HIS A 2 22.31 -12.68 12.61
C HIS A 2 21.67 -11.31 12.84
N THR A 3 22.51 -10.31 13.03
CA THR A 3 22.13 -8.90 13.08
C THR A 3 21.74 -8.48 11.67
N TRP A 4 20.45 -8.22 11.46
CA TRP A 4 19.93 -7.65 10.21
C TRP A 4 20.14 -6.14 10.24
N SER A 5 21.12 -5.64 9.49
CA SER A 5 21.24 -4.22 9.17
C SER A 5 20.34 -3.95 7.96
N LEU A 6 19.29 -3.14 8.14
CA LEU A 6 18.34 -2.84 7.07
C LEU A 6 18.94 -1.77 6.13
N PRO A 7 19.20 -2.08 4.84
CA PRO A 7 19.39 -1.03 3.85
C PRO A 7 18.03 -0.34 3.61
N GLU A 8 18.05 0.85 3.03
CA GLU A 8 16.92 1.77 2.76
C GLU A 8 15.72 1.17 1.96
N GLN A 9 15.69 -0.15 1.73
CA GLN A 9 14.65 -0.90 1.05
C GLN A 9 14.44 -2.27 1.72
N VAL A 10 13.28 -2.48 2.36
CA VAL A 10 12.80 -3.85 2.64
C VAL A 10 12.28 -4.42 1.31
N CYS A 11 13.13 -5.20 0.64
CA CYS A 11 12.70 -6.01 -0.50
C CYS A 11 11.90 -7.20 0.03
N LEU A 12 10.59 -6.99 0.12
CA LEU A 12 9.61 -8.06 0.21
C LEU A 12 9.79 -8.99 -1.01
N PRO A 13 9.33 -10.25 -0.97
CA PRO A 13 9.44 -11.16 -2.11
C PRO A 13 9.12 -10.44 -3.42
N ARG A 14 9.99 -10.60 -4.44
CA ARG A 14 9.93 -9.79 -5.68
C ARG A 14 8.49 -9.62 -6.19
N GLY A 15 8.08 -8.36 -6.38
CA GLY A 15 6.78 -7.98 -6.93
C GLY A 15 5.59 -8.03 -5.97
N LEU A 16 5.80 -8.34 -4.68
CA LEU A 16 4.71 -8.43 -3.70
C LEU A 16 4.25 -7.05 -3.21
N ALA A 17 5.19 -6.27 -2.69
CA ALA A 17 5.00 -4.93 -2.14
C ALA A 17 6.37 -4.24 -2.02
N ALA A 18 6.40 -2.92 -1.84
CA ALA A 18 7.64 -2.16 -1.67
C ALA A 18 7.58 -1.30 -0.41
N VAL A 19 8.75 -1.00 0.16
CA VAL A 19 8.89 -0.05 1.26
C VAL A 19 9.91 1.02 0.88
N ARG A 20 9.53 2.29 1.05
CA ARG A 20 10.34 3.48 0.73
C ARG A 20 10.19 4.49 1.85
N GLY A 21 11.23 4.66 2.67
CA GLY A 21 11.11 5.33 3.97
C GLY A 21 10.06 4.62 4.83
N SER A 22 9.11 5.38 5.38
CA SER A 22 7.95 4.87 6.14
C SER A 22 6.70 4.60 5.26
N VAL A 23 6.85 4.56 3.92
CA VAL A 23 5.73 4.30 3.00
C VAL A 23 5.73 2.84 2.55
N PHE A 24 4.65 2.14 2.87
CA PHE A 24 4.35 0.79 2.38
C PHE A 24 3.50 0.87 1.11
N ILE A 25 3.96 0.23 0.03
CA ILE A 25 3.37 0.36 -1.31
C ILE A 25 2.80 -0.97 -1.77
N LEU A 26 1.52 -0.96 -2.11
CA LEU A 26 0.78 -2.06 -2.73
C LEU A 26 0.40 -1.70 -4.16
N TYR A 27 0.65 -2.63 -5.09
CA TYR A 27 0.33 -2.47 -6.51
C TYR A 27 -0.63 -3.57 -6.97
N HIS A 28 -1.89 -3.19 -7.23
CA HIS A 28 -2.99 -4.08 -7.60
C HIS A 28 -3.63 -3.65 -8.94
N PRO A 29 -2.98 -3.92 -10.09
CA PRO A 29 -3.59 -3.66 -11.40
C PRO A 29 -4.87 -4.49 -11.62
N GLN A 30 -4.98 -5.61 -10.91
CA GLN A 30 -6.18 -6.42 -10.75
C GLN A 30 -6.45 -6.68 -9.27
N GLN A 31 -7.66 -7.14 -8.95
CA GLN A 31 -8.03 -7.53 -7.60
C GLN A 31 -7.07 -8.60 -7.04
N PRO A 32 -6.51 -8.42 -5.83
CA PRO A 32 -5.61 -9.41 -5.26
C PRO A 32 -6.37 -10.69 -4.91
N SER A 33 -5.75 -11.85 -5.13
CA SER A 33 -6.23 -13.12 -4.61
C SER A 33 -6.07 -13.19 -3.10
N VAL A 34 -6.76 -14.14 -2.45
CA VAL A 34 -6.60 -14.43 -1.02
C VAL A 34 -5.15 -14.76 -0.69
N GLU A 35 -4.49 -15.60 -1.49
CA GLU A 35 -3.09 -15.97 -1.28
C GLU A 35 -2.15 -14.75 -1.35
N ARG A 36 -2.36 -13.88 -2.36
CA ARG A 36 -1.59 -12.63 -2.48
C ARG A 36 -1.82 -11.73 -1.27
N ALA A 37 -3.08 -11.53 -0.87
CA ALA A 37 -3.42 -10.74 0.31
C ALA A 37 -2.78 -11.29 1.59
N GLN A 38 -2.77 -12.62 1.80
CA GLN A 38 -2.10 -13.24 2.94
C GLN A 38 -0.60 -12.90 2.99
N ARG A 39 0.07 -12.98 1.83
CA ARG A 39 1.50 -12.68 1.73
C ARG A 39 1.80 -11.19 1.97
N GLU A 40 1.00 -10.30 1.39
CA GLU A 40 1.13 -8.84 1.61
C GLU A 40 0.84 -8.46 3.07
N CYS A 41 -0.18 -9.06 3.68
CA CYS A 41 -0.51 -8.88 5.09
C CYS A 41 0.62 -9.37 6.02
N HIS A 42 1.21 -10.52 5.71
CA HIS A 42 2.36 -11.04 6.43
C HIS A 42 3.55 -10.08 6.35
N ALA A 43 3.86 -9.59 5.15
CA ALA A 43 4.89 -8.59 4.92
C ALA A 43 4.66 -7.30 5.71
N PHE A 44 3.44 -6.77 5.69
CA PHE A 44 3.09 -5.57 6.45
C PHE A 44 3.34 -5.74 7.96
N ARG A 45 2.93 -6.88 8.54
CA ARG A 45 3.12 -7.16 9.97
C ARG A 45 4.61 -7.22 10.36
N GLN A 46 5.48 -7.67 9.47
CA GLN A 46 6.93 -7.70 9.73
C GLN A 46 7.53 -6.30 9.90
N LEU A 47 6.88 -5.25 9.39
CA LEU A 47 7.33 -3.87 9.54
C LEU A 47 7.20 -3.33 10.98
N HIS A 48 6.38 -3.97 11.82
CA HIS A 48 6.17 -3.52 13.20
C HIS A 48 7.46 -3.53 14.05
N GLY A 49 8.44 -4.37 13.69
CA GLY A 49 9.75 -4.37 14.35
C GLY A 49 10.68 -3.23 13.93
N HIS A 50 10.25 -2.40 12.97
CA HIS A 50 11.09 -1.39 12.31
C HIS A 50 10.46 0.00 12.31
N PHE A 51 9.13 0.07 12.33
CA PHE A 51 8.37 1.31 12.28
C PHE A 51 7.26 1.27 13.34
N ASP A 52 7.13 2.35 14.12
CA ASP A 52 5.97 2.53 15.00
C ASP A 52 4.72 2.89 14.17
N SER A 53 4.91 3.69 13.11
CA SER A 53 3.88 4.09 12.18
C SER A 53 4.35 4.12 10.73
N VAL A 54 3.39 3.97 9.82
CA VAL A 54 3.61 3.94 8.37
C VAL A 54 2.50 4.68 7.64
N SER A 55 2.84 5.15 6.44
CA SER A 55 1.87 5.53 5.42
C SER A 55 1.70 4.40 4.41
N VAL A 56 0.53 4.30 3.79
CA VAL A 56 0.23 3.26 2.81
C VAL A 56 -0.15 3.89 1.47
N LEU A 57 0.53 3.49 0.39
CA LEU A 57 0.10 3.78 -0.98
C LEU A 57 -0.49 2.51 -1.57
N ILE A 58 -1.71 2.59 -2.12
CA ILE A 58 -2.35 1.47 -2.82
C ILE A 58 -2.79 1.92 -4.19
N TRP A 59 -2.20 1.35 -5.24
CA TRP A 59 -2.74 1.50 -6.59
C TRP A 59 -3.73 0.38 -6.87
N SER A 60 -4.98 0.74 -7.16
CA SER A 60 -6.02 -0.15 -7.68
C SER A 60 -6.35 0.19 -9.14
N GLY A 61 -5.86 -0.63 -10.08
CA GLY A 61 -6.15 -0.46 -11.51
C GLY A 61 -7.59 -0.82 -11.87
N ARG A 62 -8.19 -1.80 -11.18
CA ARG A 62 -9.57 -2.24 -11.39
C ARG A 62 -10.30 -2.39 -10.05
N PRO A 63 -10.88 -1.31 -9.50
CA PRO A 63 -11.58 -1.37 -8.21
C PRO A 63 -12.90 -2.15 -8.27
N PHE A 64 -13.42 -2.46 -9.47
CA PHE A 64 -14.62 -3.27 -9.66
C PHE A 64 -14.31 -4.58 -10.43
N PRO A 65 -14.83 -5.74 -9.98
CA PRO A 65 -15.56 -5.94 -8.72
C PRO A 65 -14.67 -5.67 -7.49
N PRO A 66 -15.24 -5.26 -6.34
CA PRO A 66 -14.46 -5.05 -5.13
C PRO A 66 -13.83 -6.37 -4.64
N PRO A 67 -12.74 -6.33 -3.86
CA PRO A 67 -12.12 -7.53 -3.31
C PRO A 67 -13.14 -8.30 -2.48
N CYS A 68 -13.06 -9.63 -2.43
CA CYS A 68 -13.99 -10.43 -1.63
C CYS A 68 -13.85 -10.14 -0.12
N ALA A 69 -14.84 -10.54 0.68
CA ALA A 69 -14.86 -10.25 2.12
C ALA A 69 -13.62 -10.80 2.84
N GLU A 70 -13.15 -11.99 2.47
CA GLU A 70 -11.95 -12.61 3.04
C GLU A 70 -10.69 -11.76 2.83
N VAL A 71 -10.46 -11.28 1.62
CA VAL A 71 -9.34 -10.37 1.31
C VAL A 71 -9.42 -9.09 2.14
N ARG A 72 -10.62 -8.47 2.25
CA ARG A 72 -10.80 -7.26 3.06
C ARG A 72 -10.53 -7.53 4.55
N SER A 73 -10.98 -8.66 5.07
CA SER A 73 -10.75 -9.07 6.46
C SER A 73 -9.26 -9.30 6.76
N LEU A 74 -8.52 -9.92 5.85
CA LEU A 74 -7.08 -10.13 6.00
C LEU A 74 -6.34 -8.80 6.13
N TYR A 75 -6.58 -7.85 5.22
CA TYR A 75 -5.96 -6.52 5.31
C TYR A 75 -6.40 -5.78 6.56
N ALA A 76 -7.68 -5.81 6.91
CA ALA A 76 -8.19 -5.15 8.11
C ALA A 76 -7.52 -5.66 9.39
N GLU A 77 -7.28 -6.97 9.48
CA GLU A 77 -6.55 -7.57 10.58
C GLU A 77 -5.07 -7.16 10.56
N ALA A 78 -4.42 -7.19 9.38
CA ALA A 78 -3.03 -6.79 9.23
C ALA A 78 -2.79 -5.32 9.62
N PHE A 79 -3.60 -4.39 9.11
CA PHE A 79 -3.49 -2.97 9.43
C PHE A 79 -3.84 -2.64 10.89
N ARG A 80 -4.51 -3.53 11.61
CA ARG A 80 -4.75 -3.41 13.06
C ARG A 80 -3.63 -3.99 13.91
N SER A 81 -2.94 -5.02 13.41
CA SER A 81 -1.95 -5.81 14.16
C SER A 81 -0.49 -5.51 13.80
N GLY A 82 -0.25 -4.73 12.74
CA GLY A 82 1.08 -4.25 12.33
C GLY A 82 1.39 -2.84 12.86
N PRO A 83 2.31 -2.10 12.21
CA PRO A 83 2.55 -0.69 12.55
C PRO A 83 1.29 0.17 12.39
N SER A 84 1.20 1.26 13.14
CA SER A 84 0.06 2.19 13.04
C SER A 84 -0.01 2.80 11.65
N VAL A 85 -1.21 2.78 11.03
CA VAL A 85 -1.41 3.43 9.73
C VAL A 85 -1.90 4.85 9.93
N GLU A 86 -1.09 5.84 9.55
CA GLU A 86 -1.41 7.27 9.73
C GLU A 86 -2.08 7.89 8.51
N ALA A 87 -1.69 7.45 7.31
CA ALA A 87 -2.19 7.97 6.05
C ALA A 87 -2.30 6.86 5.00
N VAL A 88 -3.35 6.96 4.17
CA VAL A 88 -3.60 6.04 3.07
C VAL A 88 -3.87 6.84 1.80
N ALA A 89 -3.02 6.67 0.80
CA ALA A 89 -3.23 7.20 -0.54
C ALA A 89 -3.67 6.07 -1.48
N TRP A 90 -4.87 6.19 -2.01
CA TRP A 90 -5.35 5.32 -3.08
C TRP A 90 -5.10 5.97 -4.43
N VAL A 91 -4.51 5.24 -5.37
CA VAL A 91 -4.43 5.62 -6.79
C VAL A 91 -5.44 4.77 -7.55
N VAL A 92 -6.37 5.42 -8.25
CA VAL A 92 -7.45 4.74 -8.99
C VAL A 92 -7.49 5.23 -10.43
N ASP A 93 -7.29 4.29 -11.36
CA ASP A 93 -7.18 4.55 -12.80
C ASP A 93 -8.57 4.77 -13.47
N THR A 94 -9.66 4.27 -12.86
CA THR A 94 -11.00 4.32 -13.48
C THR A 94 -11.74 5.64 -13.28
N VAL A 95 -12.61 5.97 -14.25
CA VAL A 95 -13.52 7.14 -14.33
C VAL A 95 -14.01 7.64 -12.96
N LEU A 96 -13.75 8.93 -12.72
CA LEU A 96 -13.70 9.71 -11.47
C LEU A 96 -14.85 9.59 -10.44
N GLY A 97 -15.90 8.80 -10.67
CA GLY A 97 -17.05 8.65 -9.77
C GLY A 97 -17.17 7.28 -9.09
N VAL A 98 -17.37 6.22 -9.87
CA VAL A 98 -17.72 4.90 -9.34
C VAL A 98 -16.54 4.24 -8.61
N GLY A 99 -15.34 4.32 -9.18
CA GLY A 99 -14.13 3.79 -8.56
C GLY A 99 -13.84 4.45 -7.21
N ARG A 100 -14.01 5.77 -7.11
CA ARG A 100 -13.80 6.54 -5.88
C ARG A 100 -14.75 6.11 -4.77
N SER A 101 -16.04 5.94 -5.06
CA SER A 101 -17.02 5.50 -4.07
C SER A 101 -16.77 4.07 -3.57
N ILE A 102 -16.38 3.17 -4.47
CA ILE A 102 -16.02 1.79 -4.11
C ILE A 102 -14.80 1.78 -3.19
N VAL A 103 -13.74 2.47 -3.59
CA VAL A 103 -12.49 2.53 -2.80
C VAL A 103 -12.71 3.20 -1.45
N ALA A 104 -13.51 4.27 -1.38
CA ALA A 104 -13.86 4.89 -0.10
C ALA A 104 -14.55 3.91 0.85
N SER A 105 -15.50 3.11 0.33
CA SER A 105 -16.19 2.08 1.12
C SER A 105 -15.26 0.94 1.56
N ILE A 106 -14.34 0.50 0.69
CA ILE A 106 -13.33 -0.52 1.01
C ILE A 106 -12.38 0.01 2.08
N SER A 107 -11.89 1.24 1.93
CA SER A 107 -10.94 1.87 2.85
C SER A 107 -11.52 1.95 4.27
N ALA A 108 -12.80 2.32 4.40
CA ALA A 108 -13.49 2.36 5.69
C ALA A 108 -13.64 0.99 6.37
N GLN A 109 -13.57 -0.12 5.62
CA GLN A 109 -13.60 -1.48 6.16
C GLN A 109 -12.21 -1.99 6.53
N MET A 110 -11.16 -1.52 5.84
CA MET A 110 -9.79 -2.03 5.99
C MET A 110 -8.96 -1.25 7.00
N PHE A 111 -9.16 0.06 7.14
CA PHE A 111 -8.28 0.88 7.98
C PHE A 111 -8.95 1.26 9.30
N PRO A 112 -8.17 1.32 10.40
CA PRO A 112 -8.69 1.74 11.70
C PRO A 112 -9.12 3.21 11.69
N LEU A 113 -10.03 3.56 12.63
CA LEU A 113 -10.45 4.94 12.86
C LEU A 113 -9.23 5.76 13.29
N GLY A 114 -8.75 6.65 12.42
CA GLY A 114 -7.59 7.51 12.67
C GLY A 114 -6.68 7.74 11.47
N ALA A 115 -6.67 6.80 10.50
CA ALA A 115 -5.90 6.97 9.28
C ALA A 115 -6.54 8.01 8.35
N GLU A 116 -5.81 9.03 7.93
CA GLU A 116 -6.29 9.96 6.92
C GLU A 116 -6.26 9.26 5.55
N THR A 117 -7.41 9.12 4.90
CA THR A 117 -7.51 8.48 3.58
C THR A 117 -7.77 9.52 2.50
N ARG A 118 -7.01 9.48 1.40
CA ARG A 118 -7.28 10.24 0.18
C ARG A 118 -7.21 9.36 -1.06
N ILE A 119 -7.97 9.75 -2.07
CA ILE A 119 -8.06 9.04 -3.36
C ILE A 119 -7.59 10.00 -4.44
N PHE A 120 -6.63 9.55 -5.23
CA PHE A 120 -5.96 10.26 -6.31
C PHE A 120 -6.17 9.53 -7.62
N HIS A 121 -6.05 10.26 -8.72
CA HIS A 121 -5.95 9.67 -10.05
C HIS A 121 -4.49 9.41 -10.42
N GLU A 122 -3.62 10.38 -10.12
CA GLU A 122 -2.23 10.37 -10.51
C GLU A 122 -1.33 9.83 -9.38
N PRO A 123 -0.44 8.85 -9.67
CA PRO A 123 0.55 8.38 -8.70
C PRO A 123 1.45 9.49 -8.14
N PHE A 124 1.82 10.46 -8.98
CA PHE A 124 2.67 11.58 -8.60
C PHE A 124 2.03 12.45 -7.50
N GLU A 125 0.74 12.75 -7.62
CA GLU A 125 0.00 13.52 -6.61
C GLU A 125 -0.13 12.75 -5.29
N ALA A 126 -0.38 11.43 -5.37
CA ALA A 126 -0.44 10.56 -4.20
C ALA A 126 0.90 10.52 -3.46
N ALA A 127 2.00 10.33 -4.19
CA ALA A 127 3.36 10.31 -3.65
C ALA A 127 3.73 11.67 -3.03
N GLY A 128 3.44 12.77 -3.71
CA GLY A 128 3.64 14.13 -3.21
C GLY A 128 2.88 14.39 -1.90
N TRP A 129 1.62 13.95 -1.83
CA TRP A 129 0.82 14.09 -0.62
C TRP A 129 1.37 13.25 0.55
N LEU A 130 1.80 12.01 0.31
CA LEU A 130 2.39 11.17 1.35
C LEU A 130 3.74 11.71 1.84
N SER A 131 4.61 12.14 0.92
CA SER A 131 5.92 12.71 1.25
C SER A 131 5.78 13.98 2.09
N ALA A 132 4.85 14.87 1.76
CA ALA A 132 4.59 16.09 2.52
C ALA A 132 4.10 15.83 3.97
N ARG A 133 3.57 14.63 4.27
CA ARG A 133 3.03 14.29 5.58
C ARG A 133 4.04 13.66 6.52
N ALA A 134 4.96 12.88 6.00
CA ALA A 134 5.70 11.93 6.82
C ALA A 134 7.00 12.51 7.43
N GLY A 135 7.15 13.84 7.46
CA GLY A 135 8.26 14.53 8.14
C GLY A 135 9.64 14.21 7.55
N GLU A 136 10.71 14.67 8.22
CA GLU A 136 12.09 14.32 7.85
C GLU A 136 12.30 12.80 7.96
N GLY A 137 12.70 12.15 6.86
CA GLY A 137 12.90 10.69 6.79
C GLY A 137 11.77 9.90 6.10
N SER A 138 10.73 10.59 5.65
CA SER A 138 9.77 10.02 4.70
C SER A 138 10.40 9.82 3.33
N GLY A 139 9.97 8.80 2.59
CA GLY A 139 10.44 8.59 1.23
C GLY A 139 10.22 9.86 0.40
N ASP A 140 11.27 10.33 -0.28
CA ASP A 140 11.12 11.36 -1.29
C ASP A 140 10.15 10.87 -2.38
N VAL A 141 9.45 11.79 -3.04
CA VAL A 141 8.46 11.51 -4.08
C VAL A 141 9.02 10.53 -5.11
N ASP A 142 10.25 10.78 -5.57
CA ASP A 142 10.96 9.94 -6.54
C ASP A 142 11.17 8.52 -6.00
N ALA A 143 11.53 8.37 -4.72
CA ALA A 143 11.73 7.05 -4.12
C ALA A 143 10.42 6.25 -4.04
N ILE A 144 9.30 6.90 -3.72
CA ILE A 144 7.96 6.28 -3.70
C ILE A 144 7.58 5.81 -5.11
N LEU A 145 7.76 6.66 -6.12
CA LEU A 145 7.47 6.35 -7.52
C LEU A 145 8.36 5.22 -8.05
N ASP A 146 9.66 5.23 -7.74
CA ASP A 146 10.58 4.13 -8.07
C ASP A 146 10.13 2.80 -7.44
N GLY A 147 9.55 2.85 -6.24
CA GLY A 147 8.96 1.68 -5.58
C GLY A 147 7.76 1.14 -6.35
N LEU A 148 6.90 2.02 -6.86
CA LEU A 148 5.75 1.67 -7.68
C LEU A 148 6.18 1.07 -9.03
N ASP A 149 7.12 1.71 -9.72
CA ASP A 149 7.67 1.25 -11.00
C ASP A 149 8.39 -0.11 -10.87
N ALA A 150 9.07 -0.34 -9.73
CA ALA A 150 9.66 -1.63 -9.43
C ALA A 150 8.60 -2.74 -9.28
N LEU A 151 7.44 -2.44 -8.69
CA LEU A 151 6.33 -3.38 -8.57
C LEU A 151 5.62 -3.63 -9.89
N ASP A 152 5.45 -2.59 -10.71
CA ASP A 152 4.87 -2.71 -12.03
C ASP A 152 5.70 -3.63 -12.92
N ARG A 153 7.01 -3.38 -13.04
CA ARG A 153 7.95 -4.23 -13.79
C ARG A 153 8.05 -5.67 -13.26
N ALA A 154 7.80 -5.87 -11.98
CA ALA A 154 7.85 -7.20 -11.36
C ALA A 154 6.52 -7.97 -11.47
N THR A 155 5.44 -7.29 -11.87
CA THR A 155 4.18 -7.93 -12.18
C THR A 155 4.30 -8.51 -13.58
N PRO A 156 4.32 -9.85 -13.76
CA PRO A 156 4.37 -10.42 -15.10
C PRO A 156 3.22 -9.84 -15.92
N GLU A 157 3.54 -9.39 -17.15
CA GLU A 157 2.54 -8.91 -18.12
C GLU A 157 1.35 -9.85 -18.07
N LEU A 158 0.15 -9.26 -17.95
CA LEU A 158 -1.12 -9.98 -17.99
C LEU A 158 -1.23 -10.73 -19.33
N ALA A 159 -0.61 -11.90 -19.41
CA ALA A 159 -0.72 -12.86 -20.50
C ALA A 159 -2.01 -13.68 -20.34
#